data_AF-A0AAN7A573-F1
#
_entry.id   AF-A0AAN7A573-F1
#
_cell.length_a   1.000
_cell.length_b   1.000
_cell.length_c   1.000
_cell.angle_alpha   90.00
_cell.angle_beta   90.00
_cell.angle_gamma   90.00
#
_symmetry.space_group_name_H-M   'P 1'
#
loop_
_entity.id
_entity.type
_entity.pdbx_description
1 polymer ?
#
loop_
_entity_poly.entity_id
_entity_poly.type
_entity_poly.pdbx_seq_one_letter_code
_entity_poly.pdbx_strand_id
1 'polypeptide(L)'
;MGEAGHLNNIPHTLCHLDLYPRNMIISVKPLTNEPTIERMLDLDSALLAPAFMIGEPPVYLWNSRHVNFSFDPITEEDKEVKRISEEATGEEYVRFAYNPVYRFG
;
A
#
# COMPACT_ATOMS: atom_id res chain seq x y z
N MET A 1 -31.20 9.74 12.28
CA MET A 1 -30.45 8.47 12.39
C MET A 1 -29.03 8.80 11.95
N GLY A 2 -28.08 8.87 12.89
CA GLY A 2 -26.70 9.20 12.57
C GLY A 2 -26.11 8.13 11.66
N GLU A 3 -25.40 8.58 10.63
CA GLU A 3 -24.73 7.75 9.63
C GLU A 3 -23.85 6.70 10.32
N ALA A 4 -23.89 5.47 9.80
CA ALA A 4 -23.08 4.37 10.32
C ALA A 4 -21.60 4.80 10.34
N GLY A 5 -20.96 4.73 11.51
CA GLY A 5 -19.56 5.12 11.66
C GLY A 5 -18.67 4.40 10.65
N HIS A 6 -17.91 5.16 9.86
CA HIS A 6 -17.01 4.65 8.82
C HIS A 6 -15.93 3.68 9.34
N LEU A 7 -15.75 3.62 10.66
CA LEU A 7 -14.78 2.78 11.36
C LEU A 7 -15.36 1.47 11.90
N ASN A 8 -16.67 1.24 11.74
CA ASN A 8 -17.31 0.01 12.20
C ASN A 8 -16.83 -1.19 11.38
N ASN A 9 -16.57 -2.31 12.06
CA ASN A 9 -16.13 -3.58 11.46
C ASN A 9 -14.75 -3.55 10.76
N ILE A 10 -13.85 -2.63 11.14
CA ILE A 10 -12.47 -2.67 10.64
C ILE A 10 -11.63 -3.60 11.53
N PRO A 11 -11.05 -4.69 10.99
CA PRO A 11 -10.20 -5.58 11.77
C PRO A 11 -8.93 -4.86 12.23
N HIS A 12 -8.42 -5.27 13.39
CA HIS A 12 -7.07 -4.90 13.80
C HIS A 12 -6.09 -5.90 13.21
N THR A 13 -5.06 -5.39 12.55
CA THR A 13 -4.01 -6.17 11.88
C THR A 13 -2.64 -5.65 12.30
N LEU A 14 -1.62 -6.50 12.19
CA LEU A 14 -0.25 -6.03 12.33
C LEU A 14 0.08 -5.16 11.10
N CYS A 15 0.21 -3.86 11.31
CA CYS A 15 0.49 -2.87 10.27
C CYS A 15 1.98 -2.52 10.31
N HIS A 16 2.67 -2.58 9.18
CA HIS A 16 4.11 -2.27 9.11
C HIS A 16 4.42 -0.77 9.26
N LEU A 17 3.51 0.09 8.80
CA LEU A 17 3.56 1.57 8.82
C LEU A 17 4.74 2.25 8.10
N ASP A 18 5.81 1.52 7.76
CA ASP A 18 6.96 2.01 6.98
C ASP A 18 7.25 1.10 5.77
N LEU A 19 6.22 0.82 4.97
CA LEU A 19 6.33 -0.13 3.86
C LEU A 19 6.95 0.51 2.61
N TYR A 20 8.28 0.51 2.53
CA TYR A 20 9.06 0.99 1.39
C TYR A 20 9.97 -0.10 0.81
N PRO A 21 10.46 0.05 -0.44
CA PRO A 21 11.35 -0.93 -1.07
C PRO A 21 12.59 -1.29 -0.24
N ARG A 22 13.14 -0.33 0.53
CA ARG A 22 14.28 -0.54 1.42
C ARG A 22 14.01 -1.54 2.55
N ASN A 23 12.74 -1.77 2.88
CA ASN A 23 12.28 -2.64 3.95
C ASN A 23 11.77 -3.99 3.43
N MET A 24 12.05 -4.34 2.17
CA MET A 24 11.66 -5.61 1.55
C MET A 24 12.88 -6.39 1.06
N ILE A 25 12.94 -7.68 1.39
CA ILE A 25 13.87 -8.61 0.76
C ILE A 25 13.13 -9.33 -0.38
N ILE A 26 13.68 -9.22 -1.59
CA ILE A 26 13.19 -9.90 -2.78
C ILE A 26 14.18 -10.98 -3.18
N SER A 27 13.68 -12.19 -3.38
CA SER A 27 14.43 -13.28 -3.99
C SER A 27 13.88 -13.59 -5.38
N VAL A 28 14.74 -14.09 -6.27
CA VAL A 28 14.35 -14.50 -7.62
C VAL A 28 14.45 -16.01 -7.70
N LYS A 29 13.35 -16.67 -8.06
CA LYS A 29 13.36 -18.13 -8.24
C LYS A 29 14.26 -18.50 -9.42
N PRO A 30 15.29 -19.35 -9.24
CA PRO A 30 16.25 -19.65 -10.31
C PRO A 30 15.64 -20.24 -11.59
N LEU A 31 14.50 -20.96 -11.46
CA LEU A 31 13.87 -21.68 -12.57
C LEU A 31 12.80 -20.87 -13.32
N THR A 32 12.10 -19.97 -12.63
CA THR A 32 11.00 -19.18 -13.24
C THR A 32 11.41 -17.73 -13.50
N ASN A 33 12.51 -17.27 -12.92
CA ASN A 33 12.94 -15.86 -12.91
C ASN A 33 11.87 -14.90 -12.34
N GLU A 34 10.94 -15.44 -11.56
CA GLU A 34 9.88 -14.66 -10.92
C GLU A 34 10.39 -14.09 -9.58
N PRO A 35 10.20 -12.79 -9.34
CA PRO A 35 10.51 -12.20 -8.05
C PRO A 35 9.47 -12.61 -7.00
N THR A 36 9.93 -12.92 -5.79
CA THR A 36 9.08 -13.16 -4.63
C THR A 36 9.56 -12.34 -3.44
N ILE A 37 8.63 -11.72 -2.71
CA ILE A 37 8.93 -11.09 -1.42
C ILE A 37 9.21 -12.21 -0.41
N GLU A 38 10.44 -12.26 0.09
CA GLU A 38 10.86 -13.30 1.04
C GLU A 38 10.61 -12.85 2.48
N ARG A 39 10.95 -11.60 2.79
CA ARG A 39 10.88 -11.05 4.15
C ARG A 39 10.61 -9.55 4.13
N MET A 40 9.94 -9.08 5.18
CA MET A 40 9.85 -7.67 5.55
C MET A 40 10.89 -7.37 6.64
N LEU A 41 11.51 -6.20 6.57
CA LEU A 41 12.52 -5.70 7.51
C LEU A 41 12.01 -4.46 8.23
N ASP A 42 12.74 -4.02 9.26
CA ASP A 42 12.48 -2.73 9.93
C ASP A 42 11.05 -2.63 10.50
N LEU A 43 10.76 -3.51 11.45
CA LEU A 43 9.46 -3.60 12.13
C LEU A 43 9.34 -2.65 13.34
N ASP A 44 10.27 -1.71 13.51
CA ASP A 44 10.30 -0.82 14.68
C ASP A 44 9.09 0.13 14.71
N SER A 45 8.49 0.40 13.55
CA SER A 45 7.25 1.14 13.39
C SER A 45 5.99 0.26 13.36
N ALA A 46 6.13 -1.07 13.45
CA ALA A 46 5.00 -1.97 13.31
C ALA A 46 4.06 -1.89 14.53
N LEU A 47 2.75 -1.81 14.26
CA LEU A 47 1.74 -1.66 15.30
C LEU A 47 0.54 -2.58 15.04
N LEU A 48 0.00 -3.19 16.09
CA LEU A 48 -1.32 -3.80 16.04
C LEU A 48 -2.37 -2.68 16.05
N ALA A 49 -2.93 -2.38 14.89
CA ALA A 49 -3.78 -1.23 14.64
C ALA A 49 -4.92 -1.59 13.68
N PRO A 50 -5.98 -0.77 13.58
CA PRO A 50 -6.99 -0.94 12.54
C PRO A 50 -6.36 -1.03 11.13
N ALA A 51 -6.85 -1.93 10.29
CA ALA A 51 -6.28 -2.19 8.95
C ALA A 51 -6.21 -0.96 8.03
N PHE A 52 -7.03 0.07 8.26
CA PHE A 52 -6.93 1.31 7.49
C PHE A 52 -5.60 2.06 7.73
N MET A 53 -4.89 1.75 8.82
CA MET A 53 -3.59 2.34 9.14
C MET A 53 -2.44 1.78 8.29
N ILE A 54 -2.65 0.74 7.48
CA ILE A 54 -1.60 0.16 6.60
C ILE A 54 -0.98 1.21 5.67
N GLY A 55 -1.64 2.35 5.52
CA GLY A 55 -0.98 3.61 5.22
C GLY A 55 -1.24 4.08 3.80
N GLU A 56 -0.52 5.13 3.43
CA GLU A 56 -0.61 5.75 2.12
C GLU A 56 -0.36 4.71 1.00
N PRO A 57 -1.05 4.85 -0.14
CA PRO A 57 -0.75 4.07 -1.33
C PRO A 57 0.76 4.06 -1.61
N PRO A 58 1.33 2.94 -2.10
CA PRO A 58 2.76 2.84 -2.41
C PRO A 58 3.08 3.63 -3.68
N VAL A 59 2.92 4.96 -3.61
CA VAL A 59 3.12 5.91 -4.72
C VAL A 59 4.51 5.78 -5.33
N TYR A 60 5.48 5.29 -4.56
CA TYR A 60 6.81 4.96 -5.05
C TYR A 60 6.79 3.93 -6.20
N LEU A 61 5.79 3.07 -6.32
CA LEU A 61 5.69 2.09 -7.41
C LEU A 61 5.53 2.76 -8.77
N TRP A 62 4.71 3.80 -8.86
CA TRP A 62 4.34 4.47 -10.12
C TRP A 62 4.77 5.94 -10.19
N ASN A 63 5.47 6.47 -9.19
CA ASN A 63 6.03 7.83 -9.22
C ASN A 63 7.50 7.90 -8.79
N SER A 64 8.20 6.77 -8.66
CA SER A 64 9.64 6.74 -8.29
C SER A 64 10.56 7.49 -9.27
N ARG A 65 10.11 7.72 -10.50
CA ARG A 65 10.85 8.47 -11.54
C ARG A 65 10.53 9.98 -11.53
N HIS A 66 9.57 10.41 -10.71
CA HIS A 66 9.09 11.79 -10.67
C HIS A 66 9.39 12.42 -9.32
N VAL A 67 9.82 13.69 -9.33
CA VAL A 67 10.10 14.48 -8.10
C VAL A 67 8.82 14.71 -7.28
N ASN A 68 7.65 14.44 -7.86
CA ASN A 68 6.35 14.69 -7.27
C ASN A 68 5.65 13.36 -6.93
N PHE A 69 5.49 13.07 -5.65
CA PHE A 69 4.77 11.90 -5.13
C PHE A 69 3.24 12.13 -5.20
N SER A 70 2.74 12.43 -6.40
CA SER A 70 1.31 12.58 -6.64
C SER A 70 0.59 11.24 -6.43
N PHE A 71 -0.68 11.27 -6.02
CA PHE A 71 -1.52 10.06 -6.08
C PHE A 71 -1.85 9.69 -7.52
N ASP A 72 -1.97 10.70 -8.37
CA ASP A 72 -2.32 10.53 -9.76
C ASP A 72 -1.05 10.34 -10.60
N PRO A 73 -0.89 9.17 -11.25
CA PRO A 73 0.22 8.90 -12.14
C PRO A 73 0.17 9.82 -13.37
N ILE A 74 1.35 10.24 -13.85
CA ILE A 74 1.47 11.19 -14.96
C ILE A 74 1.48 10.45 -16.30
N THR A 75 2.23 9.35 -16.41
CA THR A 75 2.41 8.61 -17.66
C THR A 75 1.43 7.45 -17.79
N GLU A 76 1.21 6.97 -19.03
CA GLU A 76 0.40 5.76 -19.26
C GLU A 76 1.04 4.50 -18.66
N GLU A 77 2.38 4.43 -18.60
CA GLU A 77 3.11 3.34 -17.93
C GLU A 77 2.79 3.34 -16.43
N ASP A 78 2.85 4.49 -15.78
CA ASP A 78 2.58 4.65 -14.36
C ASP A 78 1.10 4.36 -14.01
N LYS A 79 0.18 4.74 -14.90
CA LYS A 79 -1.25 4.38 -14.78
C LYS A 79 -1.44 2.87 -14.76
N GLU A 80 -0.74 2.16 -15.65
CA GLU A 80 -0.83 0.70 -15.69
C GLU A 80 -0.20 0.06 -14.45
N VAL A 81 0.93 0.58 -13.96
CA VAL A 81 1.55 0.11 -12.70
C VAL A 81 0.61 0.32 -11.51
N LYS A 82 -0.03 1.50 -11.41
CA LYS A 82 -1.04 1.77 -10.38
C LYS A 82 -2.20 0.79 -10.48
N ARG A 83 -2.74 0.57 -11.69
CA ARG A 83 -3.85 -0.36 -11.93
C ARG A 83 -3.51 -1.78 -11.48
N ILE A 84 -2.34 -2.30 -11.85
CA ILE A 84 -1.86 -3.64 -11.46
C ILE A 84 -1.70 -3.73 -9.94
N SER A 85 -1.16 -2.68 -9.30
CA SER A 85 -1.00 -2.64 -7.85
C SER A 85 -2.34 -2.66 -7.10
N GLU A 86 -3.31 -1.88 -7.56
CA GLU A 86 -4.67 -1.83 -7.00
C GLU A 86 -5.40 -3.18 -7.18
N GLU A 87 -5.23 -3.83 -8.34
CA GLU A 87 -5.77 -5.16 -8.61
C GLU A 87 -5.14 -6.23 -7.69
N ALA A 88 -3.82 -6.17 -7.47
CA ALA A 88 -3.10 -7.13 -6.63
C ALA A 88 -3.41 -6.97 -5.13
N THR A 89 -3.67 -5.74 -4.67
CA THR A 89 -3.96 -5.44 -3.26
C THR A 89 -5.43 -5.59 -2.90
N GLY A 90 -6.33 -5.46 -3.89
CA GLY A 90 -7.76 -5.67 -3.74
C GLY A 90 -8.55 -4.45 -3.25
N GLU A 91 -9.87 -4.52 -3.39
CA GLU A 91 -10.78 -3.39 -3.17
C GLU A 91 -10.75 -2.82 -1.75
N GLU A 92 -10.52 -3.66 -0.74
CA GLU A 92 -10.46 -3.24 0.66
C GLU A 92 -9.25 -2.33 0.92
N TYR A 93 -8.08 -2.72 0.39
CA TYR A 93 -6.88 -1.88 0.47
C TYR A 93 -7.12 -0.55 -0.23
N VAL A 94 -7.64 -0.57 -1.47
CA VAL A 94 -7.93 0.64 -2.25
C VAL A 94 -8.89 1.57 -1.50
N ARG A 95 -9.94 1.01 -0.87
CA ARG A 95 -10.87 1.78 -0.04
C ARG A 95 -10.15 2.51 1.10
N PHE A 96 -9.27 1.83 1.84
CA PHE A 96 -8.53 2.45 2.94
C PHE A 96 -7.50 3.45 2.45
N ALA A 97 -6.77 3.07 1.39
CA ALA A 97 -5.64 3.83 0.90
C ALA A 97 -6.09 5.16 0.28
N TYR A 98 -7.24 5.26 -0.39
CA TYR A 98 -7.63 6.45 -1.15
C TYR A 98 -8.83 7.24 -0.59
N ASN A 99 -9.68 6.66 0.25
CA ASN A 99 -10.85 7.39 0.74
C ASN A 99 -10.44 8.44 1.79
N PRO A 100 -10.82 9.73 1.60
CA PRO A 100 -10.41 10.81 2.50
C PRO A 100 -10.84 10.61 3.95
N VAL A 101 -11.87 9.80 4.24
CA VAL A 101 -12.31 9.54 5.64
C VAL A 101 -11.30 8.75 6.46
N TYR A 102 -10.34 8.04 5.82
CA TYR A 102 -9.28 7.29 6.51
C TYR A 102 -7.92 8.00 6.45
N ARG A 103 -7.86 9.19 5.87
CA ARG A 103 -6.64 9.98 5.75
C ARG A 103 -6.68 11.16 6.71
N PHE A 104 -5.54 11.45 7.33
CA PHE A 104 -5.33 12.76 7.93
C PHE A 104 -5.03 13.73 6.79
N GLY A 105 -5.82 14.79 6.68
CA GLY A 105 -5.60 15.90 5.73
C GLY A 105 -4.52 16.86 6.20
#